data_AF-A0A5J5EDZ4-F1
#
_entry.id   AF-A0A5J5EDZ4-F1
#
_cell.length_a   1.000
_cell.length_b   1.000
_cell.length_c   1.000
_cell.angle_alpha   90.00
_cell.angle_beta   90.00
_cell.angle_gamma   90.00
#
_symmetry.space_group_name_H-M   'P 1'
#
loop_
_entity.id
_entity.type
_entity.pdbx_description
1 polymer ?
#
loop_
_entity_poly.entity_id
_entity_poly.type
_entity_poly.pdbx_seq_one_letter_code
_entity_poly.pdbx_strand_id
1 'polypeptide(L)'
;YSLAKVIGEYLDSKRAAAAVEEILKFGPGGNRVRVRTARRWLKKLGLVFGRYTKGVYVDGHEREDVVFYRQNVFLPRWNYLQRRLVIFDENGNWKLPPGLKEGKRPLVLVTHDESTFNANDGKRQGWMRKGHQPLRLKKKGKGIMVSGFLTPVDGKPVRDAMWLHEYGKKKGYWTGEDMVWHTVHIAIPIFRYAFPDCQALFAFDNASNHKVFSENALVASKMGLHPGGKQTEMREVFDHNRGIPHPMVFPDNYCKWELRGKAKGLEVILRER
;
A
#
# COMPACT_ATOMS: atom_id res chain seq x y z
N TYR A 1 1.33 -13.63 -14.54
CA TYR A 1 2.76 -13.84 -14.14
C TYR A 1 2.89 -13.48 -12.65
N SER A 2 3.54 -14.25 -11.76
CA SER A 2 3.32 -14.11 -10.29
C SER A 2 4.26 -13.17 -9.53
N LEU A 3 3.76 -12.53 -8.46
CA LEU A 3 4.51 -11.68 -7.50
C LEU A 3 5.79 -12.34 -6.95
N ALA A 4 5.77 -13.66 -6.79
CA ALA A 4 6.93 -14.43 -6.35
C ALA A 4 8.11 -14.34 -7.35
N LYS A 5 7.82 -14.23 -8.65
CA LYS A 5 8.85 -14.08 -9.69
C LYS A 5 9.52 -12.70 -9.62
N VAL A 6 8.76 -11.63 -9.39
CA VAL A 6 9.30 -10.26 -9.25
C VAL A 6 10.23 -10.16 -8.05
N ILE A 7 9.84 -10.75 -6.92
CA ILE A 7 10.69 -10.78 -5.72
C ILE A 7 11.93 -11.63 -5.96
N GLY A 8 11.79 -12.77 -6.65
CA GLY A 8 12.92 -13.60 -7.09
C GLY A 8 13.90 -12.80 -7.93
N GLU A 9 13.43 -12.16 -9.00
CA GLU A 9 14.24 -11.32 -9.90
C GLU A 9 14.91 -10.15 -9.16
N TYR A 10 14.23 -9.51 -8.20
CA TYR A 10 14.82 -8.45 -7.37
C TYR A 10 15.89 -8.96 -6.40
N LEU A 11 15.64 -10.09 -5.75
CA LEU A 11 16.63 -10.71 -4.86
C LEU A 11 17.83 -11.23 -5.67
N ASP A 12 17.57 -11.78 -6.85
CA ASP A 12 18.59 -12.30 -7.75
C ASP A 12 19.38 -11.17 -8.40
N SER A 13 18.77 -10.02 -8.76
CA SER A 13 19.52 -8.85 -9.25
C SER A 13 20.49 -8.29 -8.18
N LYS A 14 20.09 -8.37 -6.90
CA LYS A 14 20.98 -8.01 -5.77
C LYS A 14 22.03 -9.07 -5.45
N ARG A 15 21.75 -10.35 -5.72
CA ARG A 15 22.67 -11.47 -5.51
C ARG A 15 23.61 -11.70 -6.68
N ALA A 16 23.24 -11.31 -7.89
CA ALA A 16 24.06 -11.41 -9.09
C ALA A 16 25.36 -10.62 -8.96
N ALA A 17 25.41 -9.62 -8.09
CA ALA A 17 26.63 -8.92 -7.71
C ALA A 17 27.58 -9.74 -6.80
N ALA A 18 27.14 -10.87 -6.21
CA ALA A 18 27.90 -11.64 -5.22
C ALA A 18 28.00 -13.16 -5.51
N ALA A 19 27.13 -13.74 -6.34
CA ALA A 19 26.98 -15.19 -6.47
C ALA A 19 27.77 -15.85 -7.62
N VAL A 20 28.44 -15.07 -8.48
CA VAL A 20 29.23 -15.63 -9.59
C VAL A 20 30.51 -16.34 -9.11
N GLU A 21 31.00 -16.07 -7.89
CA GLU A 21 32.21 -16.72 -7.36
C GLU A 21 31.99 -18.04 -6.61
N GLU A 22 30.77 -18.34 -6.12
CA GLU A 22 30.56 -19.44 -5.16
C GLU A 22 30.08 -20.76 -5.82
N ILE A 23 29.47 -20.70 -7.01
CA ILE A 23 28.84 -21.86 -7.67
C ILE A 23 29.87 -22.83 -8.28
N LEU A 24 31.15 -22.44 -8.41
CA LEU A 24 32.21 -23.30 -8.95
C LEU A 24 32.80 -24.32 -7.95
N LYS A 25 32.33 -24.39 -6.69
CA LYS A 25 33.05 -25.14 -5.63
C LYS A 25 32.45 -26.45 -5.10
N PHE A 26 31.25 -26.89 -5.50
CA PHE A 26 30.67 -28.13 -4.93
C PHE A 26 30.05 -29.09 -5.96
N GLY A 27 30.75 -30.21 -6.19
CA GLY A 27 30.28 -31.33 -7.02
C GLY A 27 29.26 -32.26 -6.35
N PRO A 28 28.57 -33.15 -7.10
CA PRO A 28 27.41 -33.89 -6.62
C PRO A 28 27.80 -35.30 -6.15
N GLY A 29 28.17 -35.47 -4.88
CA GLY A 29 28.54 -36.78 -4.33
C GLY A 29 27.93 -37.07 -2.95
N GLY A 30 26.67 -37.48 -2.90
CA GLY A 30 26.04 -37.93 -1.65
C GLY A 30 24.67 -38.57 -1.85
N ASN A 31 24.47 -39.75 -1.24
CA ASN A 31 23.22 -40.52 -1.31
C ASN A 31 22.03 -39.71 -0.79
N ARG A 32 21.13 -39.32 -1.71
CA ARG A 32 19.96 -38.49 -1.38
C ARG A 32 18.93 -39.29 -0.60
N VAL A 33 18.70 -38.92 0.65
CA VAL A 33 17.57 -39.41 1.44
C VAL A 33 16.26 -39.05 0.74
N ARG A 34 15.46 -40.06 0.39
CA ARG A 34 14.15 -39.83 -0.23
C ARG A 34 13.18 -39.21 0.79
N VAL A 35 12.37 -38.26 0.35
CA VAL A 35 11.36 -37.56 1.19
C VAL A 35 10.46 -38.55 1.94
N ARG A 36 10.09 -39.67 1.31
CA ARG A 36 9.30 -40.74 1.94
C ARG A 36 9.98 -41.33 3.18
N THR A 37 11.30 -41.54 3.11
CA THR A 37 12.10 -42.10 4.18
C THR A 37 12.17 -41.11 5.33
N ALA A 38 12.44 -39.84 5.05
CA ALA A 38 12.43 -38.77 6.04
C ALA A 38 11.06 -38.65 6.77
N ARG A 39 9.94 -38.64 6.03
CA ARG A 39 8.59 -38.58 6.63
C ARG A 39 8.29 -39.77 7.54
N ARG A 40 8.72 -40.98 7.17
CA ARG A 40 8.53 -42.19 7.98
C ARG A 40 9.32 -42.11 9.29
N TRP A 41 10.55 -41.63 9.24
CA TRP A 41 11.37 -41.39 10.44
C TRP A 41 10.78 -40.31 11.34
N LEU A 42 10.29 -39.20 10.78
CA LEU A 42 9.66 -38.13 11.57
C LEU A 42 8.43 -38.63 12.33
N LYS A 43 7.60 -39.48 11.71
CA LYS A 43 6.49 -40.16 12.40
C LYS A 43 6.97 -41.11 13.51
N LYS A 44 8.01 -41.92 13.25
CA LYS A 44 8.61 -42.82 14.28
C LYS A 44 9.17 -42.03 15.47
N LEU A 45 9.65 -40.82 15.26
CA LEU A 45 10.15 -39.91 16.30
C LEU A 45 9.01 -39.16 17.04
N GLY A 46 7.74 -39.52 16.81
CA GLY A 46 6.58 -38.91 17.48
C GLY A 46 6.24 -37.50 16.99
N LEU A 47 6.76 -37.07 15.84
CA LEU A 47 6.44 -35.78 15.24
C LEU A 47 5.16 -35.87 14.41
N VAL A 48 4.31 -34.87 14.53
CA VAL A 48 3.09 -34.68 13.76
C VAL A 48 3.28 -33.49 12.83
N PHE A 49 2.80 -33.61 11.59
CA PHE A 49 2.77 -32.49 10.66
C PHE A 49 1.51 -31.65 10.93
N GLY A 50 1.70 -30.38 11.27
CA GLY A 50 0.59 -29.49 11.64
C GLY A 50 0.81 -28.06 11.15
N ARG A 51 -0.27 -27.27 11.14
CA ARG A 51 -0.23 -25.84 10.83
C ARG A 51 0.04 -25.05 12.10
N TYR A 52 0.92 -24.07 12.02
CA TYR A 52 1.09 -23.08 13.08
C TYR A 52 -0.09 -22.10 13.02
N THR A 53 -0.97 -22.12 14.01
CA THR A 53 -2.10 -21.19 14.11
C THR A 53 -1.72 -20.02 15.03
N LYS A 54 -1.87 -18.80 14.51
CA LYS A 54 -2.01 -17.60 15.35
C LYS A 54 -3.51 -17.27 15.40
N GLY A 55 -3.95 -16.58 16.45
CA GLY A 55 -5.35 -16.27 16.73
C GLY A 55 -6.13 -15.71 15.54
N VAL A 56 -7.45 -15.90 15.60
CA VAL A 56 -8.40 -15.50 14.54
C VAL A 56 -8.53 -13.99 14.53
N TYR A 57 -8.25 -13.37 13.39
CA TYR A 57 -8.68 -12.00 13.13
C TYR A 57 -10.17 -12.05 12.82
N VAL A 58 -10.98 -11.41 13.66
CA VAL A 58 -12.40 -11.26 13.38
C VAL A 58 -12.54 -10.07 12.44
N ASP A 59 -12.83 -10.37 11.18
CA ASP A 59 -13.08 -9.36 10.17
C ASP A 59 -14.39 -8.63 10.49
N GLY A 60 -14.33 -7.32 10.69
CA GLY A 60 -15.48 -6.47 11.01
C GLY A 60 -16.41 -6.23 9.81
N HIS A 61 -16.25 -7.01 8.74
CA HIS A 61 -16.98 -6.91 7.48
C HIS A 61 -18.50 -6.95 7.65
N GLU A 62 -18.99 -7.74 8.60
CA GLU A 62 -20.43 -7.93 8.86
C GLU A 62 -21.01 -6.93 9.87
N ARG A 63 -20.24 -5.92 10.30
CA ARG A 63 -20.80 -4.84 11.12
C ARG A 63 -21.88 -4.08 10.34
N GLU A 64 -22.95 -3.70 11.03
CA GLU A 64 -24.11 -3.03 10.42
C GLU A 64 -23.74 -1.77 9.65
N ASP A 65 -22.81 -0.96 10.16
CA ASP A 65 -22.34 0.26 9.50
C ASP A 65 -21.56 -0.02 8.21
N VAL A 66 -20.74 -1.08 8.20
CA VAL A 66 -19.99 -1.53 7.02
C VAL A 66 -20.94 -2.09 5.96
N VAL A 67 -21.90 -2.93 6.38
CA VAL A 67 -22.92 -3.48 5.49
C VAL A 67 -23.77 -2.37 4.88
N PHE A 68 -24.21 -1.41 5.70
CA PHE A 68 -24.98 -0.25 5.24
C PHE A 68 -24.21 0.55 4.19
N TYR A 69 -22.94 0.90 4.46
CA TYR A 69 -22.11 1.62 3.50
C TYR A 69 -21.94 0.84 2.19
N ARG A 70 -21.65 -0.46 2.28
CA ARG A 70 -21.50 -1.34 1.12
C ARG A 70 -22.76 -1.34 0.26
N GLN A 71 -23.93 -1.55 0.86
CA GLN A 71 -25.20 -1.68 0.14
C GLN A 71 -25.74 -0.35 -0.40
N ASN A 72 -25.64 0.73 0.37
CA ASN A 72 -26.32 1.98 0.05
C ASN A 72 -25.42 3.03 -0.60
N VAL A 73 -24.08 2.92 -0.47
CA VAL A 73 -23.14 3.91 -1.01
C VAL A 73 -22.22 3.28 -2.06
N PHE A 74 -21.50 2.24 -1.69
CA PHE A 74 -20.46 1.66 -2.54
C PHE A 74 -21.05 0.95 -3.77
N LEU A 75 -21.95 -0.01 -3.59
CA LEU A 75 -22.52 -0.80 -4.70
C LEU A 75 -23.30 0.07 -5.71
N PRO A 76 -24.14 1.04 -5.30
CA PRO A 76 -24.79 1.94 -6.25
C PRO A 76 -23.77 2.78 -7.05
N ARG A 77 -22.73 3.29 -6.37
CA ARG A 77 -21.66 4.04 -7.04
C ARG A 77 -20.88 3.16 -8.02
N TRP A 78 -20.55 1.94 -7.63
CA TRP A 78 -19.89 0.96 -8.49
C TRP A 78 -20.75 0.64 -9.71
N ASN A 79 -22.05 0.39 -9.51
CA ASN A 79 -22.99 0.10 -10.58
C ASN A 79 -23.12 1.25 -11.60
N TYR A 80 -22.98 2.49 -11.15
CA TYR A 80 -22.92 3.65 -12.03
C TYR A 80 -21.62 3.72 -12.83
N LEU A 81 -20.46 3.47 -12.17
CA LEU A 81 -19.14 3.56 -12.79
C LEU A 81 -18.86 2.41 -13.74
N GLN A 82 -19.30 1.19 -13.42
CA GLN A 82 -19.00 -0.02 -14.21
C GLN A 82 -19.50 0.07 -15.66
N ARG A 83 -20.56 0.86 -15.91
CA ARG A 83 -21.10 1.11 -17.26
C ARG A 83 -20.10 1.81 -18.19
N ARG A 84 -19.08 2.47 -17.63
CA ARG A 84 -18.00 3.14 -18.35
C ARG A 84 -16.70 2.33 -18.35
N LEU A 85 -16.61 1.23 -17.61
CA LEU A 85 -15.38 0.43 -17.55
C LEU A 85 -15.10 -0.20 -18.92
N VAL A 86 -13.86 -0.10 -19.37
CA VAL A 86 -13.40 -0.79 -20.57
C VAL A 86 -13.51 -2.30 -20.37
N ILE A 87 -13.79 -3.00 -21.46
CA ILE A 87 -13.85 -4.47 -21.49
C ILE A 87 -12.53 -4.94 -22.05
N PHE A 88 -11.77 -5.69 -21.25
CA PHE A 88 -10.54 -6.30 -21.72
C PHE A 88 -10.81 -7.68 -22.34
N ASP A 89 -10.05 -8.01 -23.38
CA ASP A 89 -9.99 -9.36 -23.94
C ASP A 89 -8.87 -10.21 -23.29
N GLU A 90 -8.82 -11.49 -23.62
CA GLU A 90 -7.81 -12.43 -23.09
C GLU A 90 -6.37 -12.08 -23.48
N ASN A 91 -6.19 -11.29 -24.54
CA ASN A 91 -4.89 -10.86 -25.05
C ASN A 91 -4.42 -9.53 -24.43
N GLY A 92 -5.27 -8.87 -23.64
CA GLY A 92 -4.99 -7.59 -23.00
C GLY A 92 -5.28 -6.37 -23.85
N ASN A 93 -5.93 -6.53 -25.02
CA ASN A 93 -6.54 -5.40 -25.68
C ASN A 93 -7.84 -5.03 -24.96
N TRP A 94 -8.27 -3.79 -25.12
CA TRP A 94 -9.48 -3.30 -24.50
C TRP A 94 -10.43 -2.69 -25.53
N LYS A 95 -11.72 -2.74 -25.22
CA LYS A 95 -12.81 -2.20 -26.03
C LYS A 95 -13.69 -1.30 -25.16
N LEU A 96 -14.35 -0.34 -25.80
CA LEU A 96 -15.33 0.50 -25.13
C LEU A 96 -16.54 -0.33 -24.68
N PRO A 97 -17.13 -0.02 -23.51
CA PRO A 97 -18.35 -0.69 -23.09
C PRO A 97 -19.50 -0.33 -24.03
N PRO A 98 -20.41 -1.28 -24.30
CA PRO A 98 -21.59 -1.01 -25.12
C PRO A 98 -22.47 0.05 -24.46
N GLY A 99 -22.90 1.06 -25.23
CA GLY A 99 -23.75 2.15 -24.73
C GLY A 99 -23.01 3.25 -23.97
N LEU A 100 -21.68 3.37 -24.13
CA LEU A 100 -20.94 4.55 -23.64
C LEU A 100 -21.50 5.82 -24.29
N LYS A 101 -22.05 6.72 -23.47
CA LYS A 101 -22.61 7.99 -23.95
C LYS A 101 -21.53 8.88 -24.55
N GLU A 102 -21.88 9.55 -25.64
CA GLU A 102 -21.03 10.53 -26.31
C GLU A 102 -20.56 11.62 -25.33
N GLY A 103 -19.28 11.99 -25.40
CA GLY A 103 -18.63 12.94 -24.48
C GLY A 103 -18.22 12.37 -23.11
N LYS A 104 -18.52 11.10 -22.78
CA LYS A 104 -17.99 10.45 -21.56
C LYS A 104 -16.73 9.66 -21.87
N ARG A 105 -15.64 9.97 -21.15
CA ARG A 105 -14.39 9.20 -21.25
C ARG A 105 -14.58 7.77 -20.70
N PRO A 106 -14.01 6.74 -21.34
CA PRO A 106 -13.98 5.39 -20.79
C PRO A 106 -13.18 5.35 -19.48
N LEU A 107 -13.52 4.41 -18.59
CA LEU A 107 -12.84 4.18 -17.33
C LEU A 107 -11.99 2.92 -17.40
N VAL A 108 -10.79 3.01 -16.83
CA VAL A 108 -9.92 1.84 -16.61
C VAL A 108 -9.74 1.68 -15.12
N LEU A 109 -10.14 0.53 -14.59
CA LEU A 109 -9.92 0.19 -13.18
C LEU A 109 -8.42 -0.03 -12.94
N VAL A 110 -7.88 0.66 -11.95
CA VAL A 110 -6.52 0.45 -11.45
C VAL A 110 -6.65 0.05 -9.99
N THR A 111 -6.33 -1.20 -9.67
CA THR A 111 -6.31 -1.69 -8.29
C THR A 111 -4.92 -1.49 -7.70
N HIS A 112 -4.86 -1.28 -6.39
CA HIS A 112 -3.61 -1.16 -5.66
C HIS A 112 -3.65 -2.05 -4.42
N ASP A 113 -2.51 -2.67 -4.10
CA ASP A 113 -2.32 -3.39 -2.85
C ASP A 113 -0.84 -3.41 -2.44
N GLU A 114 -0.60 -3.68 -1.16
CA GLU A 114 0.71 -3.76 -0.53
C GLU A 114 0.94 -5.16 0.06
N SER A 115 2.05 -5.78 -0.31
CA SER A 115 2.41 -7.10 0.23
C SER A 115 3.78 -7.08 0.89
N THR A 116 3.87 -7.62 2.09
CA THR A 116 5.12 -7.67 2.85
C THR A 116 5.70 -9.09 2.92
N PHE A 117 7.01 -9.20 2.67
CA PHE A 117 7.78 -10.42 2.70
C PHE A 117 8.92 -10.26 3.69
N ASN A 118 8.95 -11.08 4.74
CA ASN A 118 9.92 -10.96 5.81
C ASN A 118 10.89 -12.14 5.80
N ALA A 119 12.13 -11.91 6.23
CA ALA A 119 13.16 -12.94 6.33
C ALA A 119 12.73 -14.13 7.21
N ASN A 120 11.91 -13.87 8.23
CA ASN A 120 11.41 -14.91 9.14
C ASN A 120 9.98 -15.38 8.80
N ASP A 121 9.46 -15.09 7.60
CA ASP A 121 8.23 -15.69 7.06
C ASP A 121 8.47 -17.16 6.69
N GLY A 122 8.87 -17.96 7.68
CA GLY A 122 9.03 -19.41 7.57
C GLY A 122 7.71 -20.14 7.32
N LYS A 123 7.85 -21.41 6.88
CA LYS A 123 6.74 -22.30 6.51
C LYS A 123 5.64 -22.31 7.58
N ARG A 124 4.39 -22.11 7.13
CA ARG A 124 3.18 -22.12 8.00
C ARG A 124 2.82 -23.51 8.52
N GLN A 125 3.53 -24.54 8.06
CA GLN A 125 3.36 -25.93 8.44
C GLN A 125 4.73 -26.55 8.71
N GLY A 126 4.79 -27.43 9.70
CA GLY A 126 6.02 -28.10 10.10
C GLY A 126 5.75 -29.39 10.86
N TRP A 127 6.79 -30.21 10.98
CA TRP A 127 6.79 -31.37 11.87
C TRP A 127 7.09 -30.88 13.30
N MET A 128 6.22 -31.22 14.24
CA MET A 128 6.32 -30.80 15.63
C MET A 128 5.98 -31.95 16.57
N ARG A 129 6.56 -32.00 17.77
CA ARG A 129 6.19 -33.01 18.75
C ARG A 129 4.75 -32.75 19.21
N LYS A 130 3.96 -33.80 19.43
CA LYS A 130 2.60 -33.67 19.95
C LYS A 130 2.62 -32.87 21.26
N GLY A 131 1.85 -31.79 21.33
CA GLY A 131 1.81 -30.88 22.50
C GLY A 131 2.91 -29.80 22.56
N HIS A 132 3.89 -29.81 21.64
CA HIS A 132 4.93 -28.78 21.56
C HIS A 132 4.71 -27.87 20.36
N GLN A 133 4.74 -26.56 20.59
CA GLN A 133 4.86 -25.56 19.53
C GLN A 133 6.29 -25.00 19.51
N PRO A 134 7.07 -25.20 18.42
CA PRO A 134 8.35 -24.55 18.24
C PRO A 134 8.21 -23.03 18.40
N LEU A 135 8.97 -22.47 19.33
CA LEU A 135 9.04 -21.02 19.52
C LEU A 135 9.64 -20.40 18.26
N ARG A 136 8.81 -19.64 17.53
CA ARG A 136 9.29 -18.81 16.42
C ARG A 136 9.85 -17.52 16.99
N LEU A 137 10.92 -17.00 16.37
CA LEU A 137 11.39 -15.65 16.63
C LEU A 137 10.21 -14.69 16.53
N LYS A 138 9.94 -13.96 17.63
CA LYS A 138 8.84 -12.99 17.68
C LYS A 138 9.01 -11.87 16.64
N LYS A 139 10.26 -11.56 16.27
CA LYS A 139 10.60 -10.53 15.28
C LYS A 139 10.51 -11.09 13.86
N LYS A 140 9.80 -10.38 12.97
CA LYS A 140 9.69 -10.73 11.55
C LYS A 140 11.03 -10.68 10.79
N GLY A 141 12.03 -9.97 11.33
CA GLY A 141 13.33 -9.78 10.68
C GLY A 141 13.30 -8.59 9.71
N LYS A 142 14.30 -8.50 8.81
CA LYS A 142 14.24 -7.57 7.68
C LYS A 142 13.10 -7.98 6.76
N GLY A 143 12.47 -7.02 6.09
CA GLY A 143 11.41 -7.30 5.13
C GLY A 143 11.50 -6.44 3.89
N ILE A 144 10.82 -6.90 2.85
CA ILE A 144 10.56 -6.18 1.61
C ILE A 144 9.06 -5.99 1.54
N MET A 145 8.63 -4.75 1.40
CA MET A 145 7.27 -4.42 1.02
C MET A 145 7.25 -4.21 -0.48
N VAL A 146 6.26 -4.78 -1.15
CA VAL A 146 5.96 -4.53 -2.56
C VAL A 146 4.66 -3.76 -2.60
N SER A 147 4.70 -2.54 -3.12
CA SER A 147 3.52 -1.72 -3.42
C SER A 147 3.29 -1.81 -4.92
N GLY A 148 2.09 -2.17 -5.38
CA GLY A 148 1.85 -2.42 -6.80
C GLY A 148 0.49 -1.94 -7.28
N PHE A 149 0.48 -1.34 -8.47
CA PHE A 149 -0.74 -0.99 -9.18
C PHE A 149 -1.00 -1.96 -10.33
N LEU A 150 -2.23 -2.46 -10.45
CA LEU A 150 -2.62 -3.46 -11.44
C LEU A 150 -3.86 -3.01 -12.22
N THR A 151 -3.92 -3.37 -13.50
CA THR A 151 -5.15 -3.30 -14.30
C THR A 151 -5.68 -4.73 -14.56
N PRO A 152 -6.97 -4.91 -14.90
CA PRO A 152 -7.59 -6.23 -15.04
C PRO A 152 -6.91 -7.21 -16.00
N VAL A 153 -6.12 -6.75 -16.97
CA VAL A 153 -5.27 -7.63 -17.76
C VAL A 153 -3.80 -7.32 -17.53
N ASP A 154 -3.04 -8.41 -17.37
CA ASP A 154 -1.58 -8.53 -17.27
C ASP A 154 -0.88 -7.99 -18.55
N GLY A 155 -1.15 -6.74 -18.94
CA GLY A 155 -0.49 -6.04 -20.03
C GLY A 155 0.74 -5.29 -19.51
N LYS A 156 1.88 -5.43 -20.19
CA LYS A 156 3.01 -4.49 -20.08
C LYS A 156 2.44 -3.09 -20.42
N PRO A 157 2.20 -2.23 -19.43
CA PRO A 157 3.24 -1.65 -18.57
C PRO A 157 3.00 -1.81 -17.06
N VAL A 158 2.12 -2.73 -16.64
CA VAL A 158 1.72 -2.92 -15.23
C VAL A 158 2.87 -3.32 -14.30
N ARG A 159 3.94 -3.97 -14.81
CA ARG A 159 5.10 -4.31 -13.98
C ARG A 159 5.95 -3.11 -13.57
N ASP A 160 5.89 -2.02 -14.34
CA ASP A 160 6.73 -0.84 -14.08
C ASP A 160 6.15 0.02 -12.94
N ALA A 161 4.90 -0.24 -12.53
CA ALA A 161 4.25 0.40 -11.39
C ALA A 161 4.37 -0.40 -10.08
N MET A 162 5.39 -1.26 -9.98
CA MET A 162 5.74 -1.95 -8.74
C MET A 162 6.90 -1.26 -8.04
N TRP A 163 6.72 -0.93 -6.78
CA TRP A 163 7.77 -0.39 -5.92
C TRP A 163 8.18 -1.39 -4.84
N LEU A 164 9.48 -1.62 -4.72
CA LEU A 164 10.06 -2.51 -3.70
C LEU A 164 10.76 -1.69 -2.63
N HIS A 165 10.19 -1.70 -1.44
CA HIS A 165 10.72 -0.99 -0.28
C HIS A 165 11.31 -1.97 0.74
N GLU A 166 12.62 -1.92 0.95
CA GLU A 166 13.26 -2.65 2.04
C GLU A 166 13.07 -1.93 3.36
N TYR A 167 12.46 -2.59 4.35
CA TYR A 167 12.19 -2.00 5.66
C TYR A 167 12.85 -2.80 6.80
N GLY A 168 13.06 -2.10 7.92
CA GLY A 168 13.68 -2.64 9.13
C GLY A 168 14.42 -1.56 9.91
N LYS A 169 15.09 -1.97 11.02
CA LYS A 169 15.73 -1.06 11.99
C LYS A 169 16.59 0.09 11.41
N LYS A 170 17.14 -0.06 10.20
CA LYS A 170 18.00 0.94 9.54
C LYS A 170 17.36 1.64 8.32
N LYS A 171 16.22 1.17 7.79
CA LYS A 171 15.69 1.60 6.48
C LYS A 171 14.29 2.24 6.52
N GLY A 172 13.87 2.74 7.68
CA GLY A 172 12.55 3.36 7.84
C GLY A 172 11.40 2.39 7.58
N TYR A 173 10.19 2.93 7.62
CA TYR A 173 8.94 2.25 7.27
C TYR A 173 8.35 2.90 6.03
N TRP A 174 7.50 2.16 5.31
CA TRP A 174 6.67 2.74 4.26
C TRP A 174 5.63 3.67 4.90
N THR A 175 5.58 4.89 4.41
CA THR A 175 4.70 5.95 4.87
C THR A 175 3.66 6.27 3.80
N GLY A 176 2.60 6.98 4.19
CA GLY A 176 1.65 7.43 3.18
C GLY A 176 2.20 8.54 2.28
N GLU A 177 3.29 9.22 2.64
CA GLU A 177 4.03 10.10 1.71
C GLU A 177 4.66 9.30 0.58
N ASP A 178 5.26 8.14 0.91
CA ASP A 178 5.78 7.21 -0.11
C ASP A 178 4.64 6.71 -1.03
N MET A 179 3.45 6.46 -0.48
CA MET A 179 2.27 6.08 -1.24
C MET A 179 1.81 7.18 -2.22
N VAL A 180 1.74 8.43 -1.75
CA VAL A 180 1.40 9.58 -2.62
C VAL A 180 2.45 9.72 -3.72
N TRP A 181 3.73 9.64 -3.36
CA TRP A 181 4.82 9.75 -4.32
C TRP A 181 4.74 8.65 -5.39
N HIS A 182 4.56 7.39 -4.97
CA HIS A 182 4.44 6.23 -5.86
C HIS A 182 3.24 6.38 -6.80
N THR A 183 2.10 6.85 -6.30
CA THR A 183 0.90 7.08 -7.12
C THR A 183 1.14 8.16 -8.18
N VAL A 184 1.69 9.30 -7.77
CA VAL A 184 1.81 10.50 -8.62
C VAL A 184 2.93 10.38 -9.63
N HIS A 185 4.08 9.81 -9.24
CA HIS A 185 5.29 9.84 -10.06
C HIS A 185 5.51 8.56 -10.86
N ILE A 186 4.89 7.45 -10.46
CA ILE A 186 5.04 6.17 -11.16
C ILE A 186 3.71 5.73 -11.77
N ALA A 187 2.66 5.54 -10.96
CA ALA A 187 1.42 4.93 -11.43
C ALA A 187 0.66 5.81 -12.44
N ILE A 188 0.49 7.11 -12.16
CA ILE A 188 -0.22 8.04 -13.05
C ILE A 188 0.50 8.22 -14.40
N PRO A 189 1.83 8.44 -14.47
CA PRO A 189 2.54 8.52 -15.74
C PRO A 189 2.43 7.25 -16.58
N ILE A 190 2.61 6.08 -15.95
CA ILE A 190 2.45 4.78 -16.62
C ILE A 190 1.02 4.64 -17.15
N PHE A 191 0.02 4.99 -16.36
CA PHE A 191 -1.38 4.96 -16.77
C PHE A 191 -1.64 5.86 -17.99
N ARG A 192 -1.17 7.11 -17.97
CA ARG A 192 -1.37 8.07 -19.06
C ARG A 192 -0.71 7.60 -20.36
N TYR A 193 0.45 6.96 -20.26
CA TYR A 193 1.13 6.37 -21.42
C TYR A 193 0.36 5.17 -21.97
N ALA A 194 -0.13 4.29 -21.09
CA ALA A 194 -0.83 3.07 -21.47
C ALA A 194 -2.25 3.32 -22.01
N PHE A 195 -2.93 4.36 -21.52
CA PHE A 195 -4.34 4.64 -21.81
C PHE A 195 -4.60 6.15 -22.01
N PRO A 196 -4.05 6.77 -23.08
CA PRO A 196 -4.04 8.22 -23.26
C PRO A 196 -5.43 8.89 -23.30
N ASP A 197 -6.47 8.18 -23.78
CA ASP A 197 -7.83 8.70 -23.91
C ASP A 197 -8.79 8.20 -22.81
N CYS A 198 -8.27 7.42 -21.87
CA CYS A 198 -9.05 6.88 -20.76
C CYS A 198 -8.89 7.72 -19.49
N GLN A 199 -9.85 7.54 -18.58
CA GLN A 199 -9.76 8.05 -17.23
C GLN A 199 -9.50 6.88 -16.27
N ALA A 200 -8.51 7.03 -15.38
CA ALA A 200 -8.24 6.03 -14.35
C ALA A 200 -9.33 6.06 -13.26
N LEU A 201 -9.76 4.87 -12.83
CA LEU A 201 -10.51 4.66 -11.60
C LEU A 201 -9.60 3.89 -10.63
N PHE A 202 -8.96 4.60 -9.71
CA PHE A 202 -8.11 3.97 -8.70
C PHE A 202 -8.97 3.37 -7.58
N ALA A 203 -8.68 2.12 -7.22
CA ALA A 203 -9.27 1.42 -6.10
C ALA A 203 -8.18 1.07 -5.08
N PHE A 204 -8.29 1.68 -3.90
CA PHE A 204 -7.44 1.44 -2.74
C PHE A 204 -8.23 0.77 -1.63
N ASP A 205 -7.53 0.12 -0.70
CA ASP A 205 -8.13 -0.28 0.56
C ASP A 205 -8.23 0.94 1.52
N ASN A 206 -8.75 0.69 2.73
CA ASN A 206 -8.96 1.72 3.74
C ASN A 206 -7.81 1.84 4.75
N ALA A 207 -6.63 1.28 4.46
CA ALA A 207 -5.47 1.39 5.34
C ALA A 207 -5.10 2.86 5.58
N SER A 208 -4.54 3.13 6.76
CA SER A 208 -4.21 4.51 7.19
C SER A 208 -3.25 5.23 6.24
N ASN A 209 -2.38 4.49 5.56
CA ASN A 209 -1.42 5.03 4.61
C ASN A 209 -2.09 5.61 3.35
N HIS A 210 -3.33 5.23 3.04
CA HIS A 210 -4.11 5.80 1.93
C HIS A 210 -4.91 7.06 2.33
N LYS A 211 -4.90 7.42 3.62
CA LYS A 211 -5.66 8.56 4.17
C LYS A 211 -4.79 9.76 4.50
N VAL A 212 -3.68 9.93 3.77
CA VAL A 212 -2.78 11.06 3.98
C VAL A 212 -3.43 12.35 3.50
N PHE A 213 -3.36 13.36 4.35
CA PHE A 213 -3.77 14.72 4.03
C PHE A 213 -2.67 15.44 3.24
N SER A 214 -3.06 16.42 2.41
CA SER A 214 -2.08 17.31 1.78
C SER A 214 -1.23 18.01 2.85
N GLU A 215 0.00 18.40 2.47
CA GLU A 215 0.94 19.05 3.39
C GLU A 215 0.33 20.29 4.05
N ASN A 216 -0.43 21.08 3.30
CA ASN A 216 -1.13 22.28 3.75
C ASN A 216 -2.59 22.06 4.20
N ALA A 217 -3.01 20.81 4.42
CA ALA A 217 -4.39 20.52 4.82
C ALA A 217 -4.72 21.08 6.20
N LEU A 218 -5.98 21.46 6.38
CA LEU A 218 -6.53 21.90 7.65
C LEU A 218 -6.68 20.71 8.61
N VAL A 219 -5.65 20.45 9.40
CA VAL A 219 -5.62 19.32 10.36
C VAL A 219 -5.28 19.87 11.74
N ALA A 220 -6.30 20.14 12.55
CA ALA A 220 -6.14 20.78 13.86
C ALA A 220 -5.11 20.09 14.77
N SER A 221 -4.98 18.75 14.70
CA SER A 221 -3.99 18.00 15.49
C SER A 221 -2.53 18.26 15.10
N LYS A 222 -2.27 18.90 13.96
CA LYS A 222 -0.93 19.36 13.51
C LYS A 222 -0.66 20.83 13.86
N MET A 223 -1.62 21.53 14.45
CA MET A 223 -1.44 22.90 14.94
C MET A 223 -0.88 22.86 16.36
N GLY A 224 0.08 23.74 16.67
CA GLY A 224 0.42 23.99 18.06
C GLY A 224 -0.55 25.00 18.69
N LEU A 225 -0.56 25.04 20.02
CA LEU A 225 -1.45 25.91 20.78
C LEU A 225 -1.15 27.40 20.51
N HIS A 226 0.12 27.78 20.61
CA HIS A 226 0.61 29.14 20.39
C HIS A 226 1.34 29.27 19.05
N PRO A 227 1.43 30.47 18.45
CA PRO A 227 2.22 30.70 17.23
C PRO A 227 3.70 30.29 17.34
N GLY A 228 4.26 29.82 16.22
CA GLY A 228 5.69 29.53 16.08
C GLY A 228 6.09 28.09 16.45
N GLY A 229 7.40 27.83 16.47
CA GLY A 229 7.95 26.48 16.58
C GLY A 229 7.74 25.65 15.30
N LYS A 230 7.90 24.32 15.40
CA LYS A 230 7.67 23.40 14.27
C LYS A 230 6.17 23.15 14.10
N GLN A 231 5.50 24.02 13.36
CA GLN A 231 4.08 23.91 13.00
C GLN A 231 3.90 23.77 11.50
N THR A 232 2.84 23.09 11.08
CA THR A 232 2.49 22.97 9.67
C THR A 232 1.81 24.25 9.19
N GLU A 233 2.30 24.81 8.08
CA GLU A 233 1.62 25.90 7.37
C GLU A 233 0.39 25.35 6.66
N MET A 234 -0.79 25.70 7.17
CA MET A 234 -2.06 25.26 6.60
C MET A 234 -2.59 26.30 5.63
N ARG A 235 -3.34 25.84 4.62
CA ARG A 235 -4.04 26.71 3.68
C ARG A 235 -5.10 27.55 4.39
N GLU A 236 -5.51 28.63 3.74
CA GLU A 236 -6.59 29.49 4.21
C GLU A 236 -7.90 28.74 4.45
N VAL A 237 -8.62 29.13 5.50
CA VAL A 237 -9.96 28.63 5.84
C VAL A 237 -10.98 29.62 5.28
N PHE A 238 -12.17 29.15 4.90
CA PHE A 238 -13.30 30.04 4.65
C PHE A 238 -14.25 30.03 5.85
N ASP A 239 -14.50 31.20 6.44
CA ASP A 239 -15.49 31.35 7.51
C ASP A 239 -16.88 31.57 6.88
N HIS A 240 -17.69 30.52 6.88
CA HIS A 240 -19.04 30.56 6.32
C HIS A 240 -20.01 31.45 7.12
N ASN A 241 -19.76 31.70 8.40
CA ASN A 241 -20.63 32.55 9.21
C ASN A 241 -20.43 34.03 8.88
N ARG A 242 -19.18 34.41 8.63
CA ARG A 242 -18.80 35.80 8.30
C ARG A 242 -18.69 36.04 6.79
N GLY A 243 -18.68 34.99 5.98
CA GLY A 243 -18.56 35.07 4.52
C GLY A 243 -17.19 35.55 4.05
N ILE A 244 -16.15 35.42 4.88
CA ILE A 244 -14.81 35.95 4.60
C ILE A 244 -13.75 34.85 4.68
N PRO A 245 -12.67 34.97 3.89
CA PRO A 245 -11.49 34.15 4.08
C PRO A 245 -10.84 34.43 5.43
N HIS A 246 -10.31 33.38 6.03
CA HIS A 246 -9.70 33.38 7.35
C HIS A 246 -8.29 32.81 7.25
N PRO A 247 -7.26 33.68 7.21
CA PRO A 247 -5.89 33.27 6.97
C PRO A 247 -5.31 32.52 8.18
N MET A 248 -4.62 31.42 7.91
CA MET A 248 -3.96 30.57 8.92
C MET A 248 -2.52 31.03 9.24
N VAL A 249 -2.05 32.07 8.57
CA VAL A 249 -0.70 32.65 8.68
C VAL A 249 -0.84 34.13 9.00
N PHE A 250 0.06 34.69 9.80
CA PHE A 250 0.07 36.13 10.07
C PHE A 250 0.50 36.91 8.82
N PRO A 251 -0.16 38.02 8.48
CA PRO A 251 0.21 38.84 7.35
C PRO A 251 1.56 39.53 7.56
N ASP A 252 2.22 39.94 6.47
CA ASP A 252 3.54 40.59 6.53
C ASP A 252 3.54 41.94 7.26
N ASN A 253 2.38 42.58 7.37
CA ASN A 253 2.21 43.85 8.08
C ASN A 253 1.77 43.66 9.55
N TYR A 254 1.84 42.44 10.11
CA TYR A 254 1.39 42.18 11.47
C TYR A 254 2.17 42.99 12.52
N CYS A 255 1.47 43.41 13.59
CA CYS A 255 2.00 44.34 14.59
C CYS A 255 3.22 43.79 15.35
N LYS A 256 3.27 42.46 15.57
CA LYS A 256 4.44 41.78 16.14
C LYS A 256 5.33 41.27 15.01
N TRP A 257 6.47 41.94 14.82
CA TRP A 257 7.38 41.64 13.71
C TRP A 257 7.87 40.19 13.69
N GLU A 258 8.07 39.59 14.87
CA GLU A 258 8.52 38.20 15.03
C GLU A 258 7.51 37.16 14.54
N LEU A 259 6.24 37.53 14.38
CA LEU A 259 5.16 36.62 13.99
C LEU A 259 4.78 36.74 12.52
N ARG A 260 5.27 37.76 11.80
CA ARG A 260 4.99 37.97 10.37
C ARG A 260 5.38 36.73 9.56
N GLY A 261 4.47 36.27 8.70
CA GLY A 261 4.67 35.08 7.88
C GLY A 261 4.67 33.76 8.64
N LYS A 262 4.49 33.75 9.97
CA LYS A 262 4.42 32.51 10.75
C LYS A 262 3.01 31.95 10.80
N ALA A 263 2.90 30.62 10.88
CA ALA A 263 1.63 29.94 11.12
C ALA A 263 1.03 30.39 12.47
N LYS A 264 -0.29 30.64 12.45
CA LYS A 264 -1.07 30.95 13.64
C LYS A 264 -1.27 29.68 14.48
N GLY A 265 -1.19 29.82 15.79
CA GLY A 265 -1.55 28.75 16.73
C GLY A 265 -3.07 28.60 16.86
N LEU A 266 -3.49 27.46 17.42
CA LEU A 266 -4.90 27.12 17.64
C LEU A 266 -5.63 28.20 18.45
N GLU A 267 -4.98 28.76 19.48
CA GLU A 267 -5.55 29.80 20.34
C GLU A 267 -5.92 31.07 19.57
N VAL A 268 -5.07 31.48 18.62
CA VAL A 268 -5.29 32.69 17.82
C VAL A 268 -6.47 32.49 16.88
N ILE A 269 -6.50 31.35 16.17
CA ILE A 269 -7.59 31.02 15.25
C ILE A 269 -8.94 30.94 15.96
N LEU A 270 -8.97 30.35 17.17
CA LEU A 270 -10.21 30.24 17.95
C LEU A 270 -10.70 31.59 18.49
N ARG A 271 -9.80 32.54 18.75
CA ARG A 271 -10.17 33.91 19.16
C ARG A 271 -10.66 34.77 17.99
N GLU A 272 -10.16 34.50 16.79
CA GLU A 272 -10.52 35.24 15.59
C GLU A 272 -11.86 34.77 14.97
N ARG A 273 -12.29 33.52 15.24
CA ARG A 273 -13.62 32.96 14.90
C ARG A 273 -14.73 33.54 15.75
#